data_AF-A0A5U8SYH6-F1
#
_entry.id   AF-A0A5U8SYH6-F1
#
_cell.length_a   1.000
_cell.length_b   1.000
_cell.length_c   1.000
_cell.angle_alpha   90.00
_cell.angle_beta   90.00
_cell.angle_gamma   90.00
#
_symmetry.space_group_name_H-M   'P 1'
#
loop_
_entity.id
_entity.type
_entity.pdbx_description
1 polymer ?
#
loop_
_entity_poly.entity_id
_entity_poly.type
_entity_poly.pdbx_seq_one_letter_code
_entity_poly.pdbx_strand_id
1 'polypeptide(L)'
;MSDILNNDVDPIETRDWLQAIESVIREEGVERAQFLIDQVLNTARQGGVSVAAGAAARNYINTIPVEDEPAYPGNLELERRIRSAIRWNAVMMVLRASKKDLDLGGHMASYQSAATMYEVCFNHFFRAQNEKDGGDVIYFQGHLSPGYYARAFMEGRLTEEQLNNFRQEIGGKGLP
;
A
#
# COMPACT_ATOMS: atom_id res chain seq x y z
N MET A 1 33.84 -2.68 -18.18
CA MET A 1 32.89 -1.57 -18.06
C MET A 1 32.46 -1.25 -19.46
N SER A 2 31.22 -1.57 -19.82
CA SER A 2 30.68 -1.27 -21.15
C SER A 2 30.47 0.23 -21.24
N ASP A 3 31.29 0.92 -22.04
CA ASP A 3 31.01 2.28 -22.46
C ASP A 3 29.62 2.29 -23.11
N ILE A 4 28.67 2.92 -22.43
CA ILE A 4 27.36 3.20 -23.02
C ILE A 4 27.65 4.13 -24.21
N LEU A 5 27.40 3.64 -25.42
CA LEU A 5 27.48 4.41 -26.65
C LEU A 5 26.55 5.63 -26.53
N ASN A 6 27.08 6.76 -26.10
CA ASN A 6 26.37 8.04 -26.04
C ASN A 6 26.16 8.66 -27.44
N ASN A 7 26.72 8.05 -28.49
CA ASN A 7 26.43 8.38 -29.89
C ASN A 7 25.79 7.16 -30.55
N ASP A 8 24.57 7.36 -31.04
CA ASP A 8 23.86 6.39 -31.86
C ASP A 8 24.63 6.18 -33.17
N VAL A 9 25.05 4.93 -33.41
CA VAL A 9 25.90 4.56 -34.55
C VAL A 9 25.08 4.53 -35.84
N ASP A 10 23.78 4.23 -35.74
CA ASP A 10 22.82 4.31 -36.85
C ASP A 10 21.46 4.81 -36.37
N PRO A 11 21.22 6.14 -36.38
CA PRO A 11 19.97 6.71 -35.92
C PRO A 11 18.77 6.38 -36.82
N ILE A 12 19.00 5.90 -38.05
CA ILE A 12 17.91 5.47 -38.93
C ILE A 12 17.37 4.14 -38.43
N GLU A 13 18.24 3.17 -38.18
CA GLU A 13 17.85 1.87 -37.63
C GLU A 13 17.18 2.03 -36.26
N THR A 14 17.76 2.81 -35.35
CA THR A 14 17.17 3.07 -34.02
C THR A 14 15.77 3.68 -34.14
N ARG A 15 15.58 4.62 -35.08
CA ARG A 15 14.26 5.21 -35.33
C ARG A 15 13.26 4.19 -35.84
N ASP A 16 13.66 3.32 -36.75
CA ASP A 16 12.76 2.30 -37.33
C ASP A 16 12.30 1.30 -36.25
N TRP A 17 13.18 0.91 -35.32
CA TRP A 17 12.80 0.08 -34.15
C TRP A 17 11.82 0.78 -33.21
N LEU A 18 12.05 2.07 -32.91
CA LEU A 18 11.14 2.85 -32.07
C LEU A 18 9.77 3.02 -32.73
N GLN A 19 9.74 3.34 -34.03
CA GLN A 19 8.51 3.49 -34.81
C GLN A 19 7.75 2.16 -34.91
N ALA A 20 8.44 1.02 -35.02
CA ALA A 20 7.80 -0.29 -35.03
C ALA A 20 7.03 -0.54 -33.72
N ILE A 21 7.64 -0.28 -32.56
CA ILE A 21 6.97 -0.45 -31.26
C ILE A 21 5.80 0.53 -31.12
N GLU A 22 5.99 1.81 -31.48
CA GLU A 22 4.92 2.82 -31.43
C GLU A 22 3.73 2.42 -32.31
N SER A 23 3.99 1.87 -33.50
CA SER A 23 2.94 1.39 -34.39
C SER A 23 2.16 0.23 -33.77
N VAL A 24 2.82 -0.73 -33.11
CA VAL A 24 2.14 -1.84 -32.42
C VAL A 24 1.28 -1.31 -31.27
N ILE A 25 1.78 -0.37 -30.47
CA ILE A 25 1.00 0.24 -29.38
C ILE A 25 -0.27 0.89 -29.94
N ARG A 26 -0.16 1.59 -31.07
CA ARG A 26 -1.29 2.31 -31.70
C ARG A 26 -2.33 1.37 -32.31
N GLU A 27 -1.89 0.32 -33.01
CA GLU A 27 -2.80 -0.55 -33.79
C GLU A 27 -3.26 -1.79 -33.00
N GLU A 28 -2.40 -2.38 -32.15
CA GLU A 28 -2.65 -3.64 -31.44
C GLU A 28 -2.67 -3.50 -29.89
N GLY A 29 -2.21 -2.37 -29.34
CA GLY A 29 -2.30 -2.04 -27.92
C GLY A 29 -1.05 -2.38 -27.07
N VAL A 30 -1.09 -1.94 -25.81
CA VAL A 30 0.06 -2.01 -24.88
C VAL A 30 0.44 -3.44 -24.49
N GLU A 31 -0.55 -4.32 -24.29
CA GLU A 31 -0.30 -5.72 -23.91
C GLU A 31 0.49 -6.47 -24.99
N ARG A 32 0.17 -6.22 -26.26
CA ARG A 32 0.85 -6.80 -27.40
C ARG A 32 2.28 -6.27 -27.54
N ALA A 33 2.47 -4.97 -27.38
CA ALA A 33 3.79 -4.35 -27.38
C ALA A 33 4.68 -4.94 -26.27
N GLN A 34 4.14 -5.10 -25.05
CA GLN A 34 4.86 -5.73 -23.95
C GLN A 34 5.28 -7.17 -24.28
N PHE A 35 4.36 -7.96 -24.84
CA PHE A 35 4.67 -9.33 -25.27
C PHE A 35 5.83 -9.39 -26.28
N LEU A 36 5.82 -8.51 -27.29
CA LEU A 36 6.90 -8.45 -28.29
C LEU A 36 8.24 -8.05 -27.66
N ILE A 37 8.23 -7.05 -26.77
CA ILE A 37 9.42 -6.64 -26.02
C ILE A 37 9.97 -7.81 -25.21
N ASP A 38 9.12 -8.57 -24.52
CA ASP A 38 9.54 -9.75 -23.75
C ASP A 38 10.22 -10.81 -24.65
N GLN A 39 9.69 -11.06 -25.85
CA GLN A 39 10.30 -11.97 -26.83
C GLN A 39 11.65 -11.47 -27.33
N VAL A 40 11.78 -10.18 -27.64
CA VAL A 40 13.04 -9.55 -28.06
C VAL A 40 14.09 -9.68 -26.96
N LEU A 41 13.72 -9.38 -25.71
CA LEU A 41 14.63 -9.47 -24.57
C LEU A 41 15.04 -10.92 -24.27
N ASN A 42 14.14 -11.90 -24.40
CA ASN A 42 14.48 -13.31 -24.26
C ASN A 42 15.47 -13.77 -25.34
N THR A 43 15.28 -13.32 -26.59
CA THR A 43 16.19 -13.62 -27.70
C THR A 43 17.56 -12.97 -27.47
N ALA A 44 17.60 -11.72 -27.03
CA ALA A 44 18.84 -11.01 -26.70
C ALA A 44 19.64 -11.70 -25.60
N ARG A 45 18.97 -12.20 -24.55
CA ARG A 45 19.60 -13.00 -23.47
C ARG A 45 20.24 -14.27 -24.00
N GLN A 46 19.56 -15.00 -24.89
CA GLN A 46 20.11 -16.20 -25.53
C GLN A 46 21.33 -15.88 -26.40
N GLY A 47 21.37 -14.69 -27.01
CA GLY A 47 22.50 -14.18 -27.79
C GLY A 47 23.67 -13.63 -26.96
N GLY A 48 23.63 -13.73 -25.63
CA GLY A 48 24.71 -13.28 -24.75
C GLY A 48 24.67 -11.78 -24.39
N VAL A 49 23.59 -11.06 -24.74
CA VAL A 49 23.39 -9.67 -24.29
C VAL A 49 23.01 -9.68 -22.81
N SER A 50 23.81 -9.00 -21.99
CA SER A 50 23.49 -8.80 -20.57
C SER A 50 22.34 -7.81 -20.42
N VAL A 51 21.11 -8.32 -20.46
CA VAL A 51 19.91 -7.54 -20.17
C VAL A 51 19.76 -7.44 -18.66
N ALA A 52 19.85 -6.22 -18.10
CA ALA A 52 19.65 -5.99 -16.67
C ALA A 52 18.31 -6.59 -16.20
N ALA A 53 18.32 -7.21 -15.02
CA ALA A 53 17.15 -7.79 -14.37
C ALA A 53 16.18 -6.68 -13.92
N GLY A 54 15.46 -6.11 -14.88
CA GLY A 54 14.44 -5.07 -14.67
C GLY A 54 13.37 -5.05 -15.75
N ALA A 55 13.53 -5.83 -16.83
CA ALA A 55 12.57 -5.95 -17.93
C ALA A 55 11.15 -6.37 -17.52
N ALA A 56 11.02 -7.09 -16.40
CA ALA A 56 9.73 -7.51 -15.85
C ALA A 56 9.16 -6.53 -14.80
N ALA A 57 9.92 -5.50 -14.41
CA ALA A 57 9.46 -4.50 -13.46
C ALA A 57 8.74 -3.39 -14.23
N ARG A 58 7.47 -3.17 -13.92
CA ARG A 58 6.75 -1.95 -14.34
C ARG A 58 7.54 -0.73 -13.87
N ASN A 59 7.40 0.38 -14.59
CA ASN A 59 7.97 1.67 -14.21
C ASN A 59 7.67 1.99 -12.73
N TYR A 60 8.61 2.62 -12.04
CA TYR A 60 8.46 3.03 -10.63
C TYR A 60 7.56 4.27 -10.51
N ILE A 61 6.31 4.11 -10.94
CA ILE A 61 5.23 5.10 -10.99
C ILE A 61 3.92 4.43 -10.54
N ASN A 62 2.86 5.23 -10.35
CA ASN A 62 1.54 4.69 -10.04
C ASN A 62 1.02 3.83 -11.19
N THR A 63 0.41 2.68 -10.86
CA THR A 63 -0.20 1.79 -11.86
C THR A 63 -1.49 2.34 -12.45
N ILE A 64 -2.25 3.12 -11.67
CA ILE A 64 -3.47 3.81 -12.13
C ILE A 64 -3.10 5.28 -12.37
N PRO A 65 -3.21 5.80 -13.60
CA PRO A 65 -2.94 7.19 -13.91
C PRO A 65 -4.10 8.10 -13.47
N VAL A 66 -3.88 9.42 -13.43
CA VAL A 66 -4.85 10.39 -12.88
C VAL A 66 -6.14 10.45 -13.72
N GLU A 67 -6.01 10.26 -15.03
CA GLU A 67 -7.14 10.20 -15.98
C GLU A 67 -8.07 9.00 -15.75
N ASP A 68 -7.56 7.92 -15.17
CA ASP A 68 -8.33 6.72 -14.81
C ASP A 68 -8.68 6.68 -13.30
N GLU A 69 -8.26 7.69 -12.53
CA GLU A 69 -8.52 7.76 -11.10
C GLU A 69 -10.00 8.11 -10.84
N PRO A 70 -10.76 7.27 -10.12
CA PRO A 70 -12.16 7.58 -9.83
C PRO A 70 -12.27 8.74 -8.85
N ALA A 71 -13.37 9.50 -8.95
CA ALA A 71 -13.68 10.56 -8.00
C ALA A 71 -13.79 9.98 -6.57
N TYR A 72 -13.12 10.62 -5.61
CA TYR A 72 -13.16 10.18 -4.22
C TYR A 72 -14.57 10.36 -3.63
N PRO A 73 -15.19 9.31 -3.05
CA PRO A 73 -16.59 9.38 -2.62
C PRO A 73 -16.80 10.07 -1.26
N GLY A 74 -15.74 10.22 -0.47
CA GLY A 74 -15.81 10.71 0.92
C GLY A 74 -15.49 12.20 1.10
N ASN A 75 -15.62 12.67 2.35
CA ASN A 75 -15.20 14.01 2.74
C ASN A 75 -13.78 13.97 3.32
N LEU A 76 -12.79 14.36 2.50
CA LEU A 76 -11.37 14.30 2.86
C LEU A 76 -11.02 15.12 4.11
N GLU A 77 -11.67 16.26 4.35
CA GLU A 77 -11.39 17.09 5.52
C GLU A 77 -11.87 16.42 6.80
N LEU A 78 -13.11 15.90 6.80
CA LEU A 78 -13.68 15.19 7.93
C LEU A 78 -12.91 13.91 8.23
N GLU A 79 -12.60 13.12 7.20
CA GLU A 79 -11.82 11.89 7.34
C GLU A 79 -10.42 12.17 7.88
N ARG A 80 -9.78 13.27 7.46
CA ARG A 80 -8.48 13.67 8.01
C ARG A 80 -8.59 13.98 9.50
N ARG A 81 -9.64 14.66 9.95
CA ARG A 81 -9.86 14.98 11.38
C ARG A 81 -10.08 13.71 12.20
N ILE A 82 -10.91 12.80 11.73
CA ILE A 82 -11.16 11.50 12.37
C ILE A 82 -9.87 10.69 12.45
N ARG A 83 -9.17 10.51 11.33
CA ARG A 83 -7.89 9.79 11.26
C ARG A 83 -6.83 10.38 12.20
N SER A 84 -6.77 11.70 12.34
CA SER A 84 -5.86 12.36 13.29
C SER A 84 -6.17 12.02 14.74
N ALA A 85 -7.45 11.97 15.13
CA ALA A 85 -7.85 11.56 16.47
C ALA A 85 -7.51 10.08 16.74
N ILE A 86 -7.71 9.21 15.76
CA ILE A 86 -7.35 7.79 15.85
C ILE A 86 -5.82 7.64 16.01
N ARG A 87 -5.03 8.35 15.18
CA ARG A 87 -3.56 8.38 15.31
C ARG A 87 -3.11 8.86 16.68
N TRP A 88 -3.75 9.89 17.22
CA TRP A 88 -3.45 10.41 18.55
C TRP A 88 -3.73 9.37 19.64
N ASN A 89 -4.93 8.79 19.65
CA ASN A 89 -5.32 7.80 20.65
C ASN A 89 -4.43 6.55 20.59
N ALA A 90 -4.01 6.11 19.40
CA ALA A 90 -3.07 5.01 19.22
C ALA A 90 -1.70 5.29 19.87
N VAL A 91 -1.16 6.50 19.66
CA VAL A 91 0.10 6.93 20.31
C VAL A 91 -0.08 7.04 21.81
N MET A 92 -1.17 7.67 22.29
CA MET A 92 -1.44 7.84 23.71
C MET A 92 -1.55 6.50 24.44
N MET A 93 -2.18 5.51 23.82
CA MET A 93 -2.30 4.15 24.37
C MET A 93 -0.93 3.52 24.64
N VAL A 94 -0.02 3.58 23.66
CA VAL A 94 1.34 3.03 23.79
C VAL A 94 2.16 3.85 24.79
N LEU A 95 2.08 5.18 24.79
CA LEU A 95 2.78 6.02 25.75
C LEU A 95 2.29 5.82 27.19
N ARG A 96 0.99 5.66 27.39
CA ARG A 96 0.40 5.36 28.71
C ARG A 96 0.86 3.99 29.23
N ALA A 97 0.94 2.98 28.35
CA ALA A 97 1.49 1.68 28.71
C ALA A 97 2.99 1.77 29.04
N SER A 98 3.77 2.50 28.24
CA SER A 98 5.20 2.72 28.48
C SER A 98 5.47 3.43 29.81
N LYS A 99 4.61 4.39 30.20
CA LYS A 99 4.73 5.12 31.48
C LYS A 99 4.62 4.21 32.71
N LYS A 100 4.08 3.00 32.58
CA LYS A 100 3.95 2.04 33.69
C LYS A 100 5.26 1.37 34.07
N ASP A 101 6.28 1.42 33.20
CA ASP A 101 7.60 0.84 33.44
C ASP A 101 7.55 -0.68 33.75
N LEU A 102 6.72 -1.41 32.99
CA LEU A 102 6.47 -2.85 33.13
C LEU A 102 6.89 -3.65 31.88
N ASP A 103 7.76 -3.09 31.02
CA ASP A 103 8.21 -3.72 29.76
C ASP A 103 7.08 -4.23 28.84
N LEU A 104 5.93 -3.56 28.87
CA LEU A 104 4.74 -3.97 28.10
C LEU A 104 5.00 -3.94 26.59
N GLY A 105 5.81 -2.99 26.12
CA GLY A 105 6.08 -2.76 24.69
C GLY A 105 4.92 -2.11 23.93
N GLY A 106 4.98 -2.15 22.60
CA GLY A 106 4.00 -1.53 21.71
C GLY A 106 4.65 -0.79 20.54
N HIS A 107 3.97 -0.72 19.39
CA HIS A 107 4.49 -0.08 18.17
C HIS A 107 3.67 1.15 17.82
N MET A 108 4.35 2.24 17.48
CA MET A 108 3.71 3.48 17.01
C MET A 108 3.94 3.68 15.51
N ALA A 109 5.19 3.59 15.05
CA ALA A 109 5.59 3.90 13.67
C ALA A 109 4.82 3.07 12.61
N SER A 110 4.63 1.77 12.87
CA SER A 110 3.99 0.87 11.90
C SER A 110 2.53 1.24 11.62
N TYR A 111 1.78 1.71 12.62
CA TYR A 111 0.43 2.22 12.38
C TYR A 111 0.48 3.59 11.71
N GLN A 112 1.42 4.45 12.08
CA GLN A 112 1.51 5.78 11.47
C GLN A 112 1.76 5.71 9.95
N SER A 113 2.56 4.76 9.45
CA SER A 113 2.78 4.60 8.01
C SER A 113 1.53 4.09 7.27
N ALA A 114 0.74 3.22 7.89
CA ALA A 114 -0.38 2.54 7.22
C ALA A 114 -1.77 3.14 7.50
N ALA A 115 -1.92 4.05 8.47
CA ALA A 115 -3.26 4.44 8.95
C ALA A 115 -4.14 5.04 7.85
N THR A 116 -3.59 5.79 6.89
CA THR A 116 -4.42 6.33 5.79
C THR A 116 -5.03 5.23 4.93
N MET A 117 -4.27 4.17 4.61
CA MET A 117 -4.76 3.02 3.85
C MET A 117 -5.91 2.33 4.60
N TYR A 118 -5.72 2.02 5.88
CA TYR A 118 -6.78 1.39 6.68
C TYR A 118 -8.01 2.28 6.83
N GLU A 119 -7.84 3.59 6.99
CA GLU A 119 -8.97 4.51 7.13
C GLU A 119 -9.79 4.65 5.84
N VAL A 120 -9.15 4.62 4.66
CA VAL A 120 -9.87 4.52 3.39
C VAL A 120 -10.67 3.21 3.35
N CYS A 121 -10.05 2.09 3.74
CA CYS A 121 -10.75 0.80 3.78
C CYS A 121 -11.93 0.80 4.76
N PHE A 122 -11.76 1.29 5.98
CA PHE A 122 -12.85 1.34 6.97
C PHE A 122 -14.02 2.23 6.54
N ASN A 123 -13.75 3.33 5.83
CA ASN A 123 -14.81 4.25 5.42
C ASN A 123 -15.54 3.77 4.16
N HIS A 124 -14.86 3.07 3.24
CA HIS A 124 -15.39 2.84 1.89
C HIS A 124 -15.37 1.39 1.39
N PHE A 125 -14.73 0.46 2.10
CA PHE A 125 -14.55 -0.92 1.60
C PHE A 125 -14.98 -1.99 2.58
N PHE A 126 -14.44 -1.97 3.80
CA PHE A 126 -14.61 -3.06 4.75
C PHE A 126 -16.07 -3.29 5.11
N ARG A 127 -16.54 -4.50 4.81
CA ARG A 127 -17.88 -4.95 5.11
C ARG A 127 -17.90 -5.72 6.43
N ALA A 128 -18.66 -5.21 7.40
CA ALA A 128 -18.89 -5.92 8.64
C ALA A 128 -19.79 -7.16 8.43
N GLN A 129 -19.79 -8.06 9.42
CA GLN A 129 -20.77 -9.13 9.52
C GLN A 129 -22.19 -8.57 9.41
N ASN A 130 -23.03 -9.27 8.65
CA ASN A 130 -24.39 -8.87 8.35
C ASN A 130 -25.31 -10.10 8.32
N GLU A 131 -26.59 -9.92 8.00
CA GLU A 131 -27.56 -11.03 8.02
C GLU A 131 -27.30 -12.12 6.97
N LYS A 132 -26.58 -11.79 5.88
CA LYS A 132 -26.35 -12.71 4.76
C LYS A 132 -25.08 -13.53 4.90
N ASP A 133 -24.04 -12.94 5.48
CA ASP A 133 -22.71 -13.56 5.61
C ASP A 133 -21.86 -12.91 6.71
N GLY A 134 -20.66 -13.46 6.90
CA GLY A 134 -19.69 -13.00 7.90
C GLY A 134 -19.03 -11.64 7.61
N GLY A 135 -19.32 -10.98 6.49
CA GLY A 135 -18.57 -9.81 6.04
C GLY A 135 -17.19 -10.16 5.48
N ASP A 136 -16.31 -9.17 5.41
CA ASP A 136 -14.94 -9.33 4.91
C ASP A 136 -14.03 -9.94 5.98
N VAL A 137 -13.21 -10.92 5.60
CA VAL A 137 -12.21 -11.52 6.49
C VAL A 137 -10.90 -10.75 6.36
N ILE A 138 -10.65 -9.85 7.32
CA ILE A 138 -9.51 -8.94 7.27
C ILE A 138 -8.35 -9.49 8.10
N TYR A 139 -7.24 -9.81 7.44
CA TYR A 139 -6.00 -10.23 8.08
C TYR A 139 -5.18 -9.00 8.48
N PHE A 140 -5.56 -8.40 9.60
CA PHE A 140 -4.87 -7.22 10.14
C PHE A 140 -3.41 -7.49 10.46
N GLN A 141 -2.52 -6.55 10.10
CA GLN A 141 -1.13 -6.61 10.54
C GLN A 141 -1.07 -6.42 12.07
N GLY A 142 -0.52 -7.41 12.80
CA GLY A 142 -0.62 -7.46 14.26
C GLY A 142 -0.01 -6.25 14.99
N HIS A 143 1.11 -5.70 14.47
CA HIS A 143 1.78 -4.54 15.09
C HIS A 143 0.97 -3.23 15.02
N LEU A 144 -0.12 -3.21 14.26
CA LEU A 144 -0.98 -2.03 14.08
C LEU A 144 -2.16 -2.05 15.06
N SER A 145 -2.24 -3.03 15.95
CA SER A 145 -3.33 -3.17 16.93
C SER A 145 -3.66 -1.91 17.73
N PRO A 146 -2.70 -1.06 18.17
CA PRO A 146 -3.04 0.19 18.86
C PRO A 146 -3.94 1.11 18.02
N GLY A 147 -3.79 1.09 16.69
CA GLY A 147 -4.63 1.83 15.78
C GLY A 147 -6.06 1.30 15.68
N TYR A 148 -6.23 -0.03 15.62
CA TYR A 148 -7.56 -0.64 15.56
C TYR A 148 -8.33 -0.45 16.87
N TYR A 149 -7.66 -0.57 18.02
CA TYR A 149 -8.25 -0.27 19.32
C TYR A 149 -8.59 1.22 19.46
N ALA A 150 -7.74 2.12 18.96
CA ALA A 150 -8.01 3.56 18.95
C ALA A 150 -9.26 3.90 18.13
N ARG A 151 -9.45 3.26 16.97
CA ARG A 151 -10.67 3.40 16.17
C ARG A 151 -11.88 2.84 16.91
N ALA A 152 -11.77 1.64 17.47
CA ALA A 152 -12.85 1.00 18.23
C ALA A 152 -13.28 1.85 19.45
N PHE A 153 -12.34 2.54 20.10
CA PHE A 153 -12.63 3.52 21.14
C PHE A 153 -13.39 4.74 20.61
N MET A 154 -12.95 5.31 19.48
CA MET A 154 -13.67 6.42 18.83
C MET A 154 -15.09 6.05 18.39
N GLU A 155 -15.31 4.78 18.04
CA GLU A 155 -16.61 4.20 17.70
C GLU A 155 -17.46 3.81 18.94
N GLY A 156 -16.94 4.01 20.16
CA GLY A 156 -17.64 3.69 21.41
C GLY A 156 -17.70 2.19 21.74
N ARG A 157 -16.93 1.34 21.05
CA ARG A 157 -16.87 -0.11 21.29
C ARG A 157 -15.90 -0.51 22.40
N LEU A 158 -14.97 0.36 22.74
CA LEU A 158 -14.02 0.19 23.84
C LEU A 158 -14.07 1.38 24.79
N THR A 159 -13.82 1.12 26.07
CA THR A 159 -13.77 2.15 27.11
C THR A 159 -12.36 2.71 27.28
N GLU A 160 -12.26 3.89 27.92
CA GLU A 160 -10.95 4.44 28.29
C GLU A 160 -10.20 3.52 29.28
N GLU A 161 -10.91 2.82 30.17
CA GLU A 161 -10.31 1.84 31.10
C GLU A 161 -9.61 0.71 30.33
N GLN A 162 -10.25 0.17 29.27
CA GLN A 162 -9.65 -0.87 28.44
C GLN A 162 -8.39 -0.36 27.72
N LEU A 163 -8.44 0.85 27.15
CA LEU A 163 -7.27 1.45 26.49
C LEU A 163 -6.12 1.69 27.46
N ASN A 164 -6.43 2.12 28.68
CA ASN A 164 -5.45 2.27 29.75
C ASN A 164 -4.83 0.95 30.18
N ASN A 165 -5.48 -0.19 29.93
CA ASN A 165 -4.98 -1.53 30.21
C ASN A 165 -4.41 -2.24 28.97
N PHE A 166 -3.97 -1.49 27.94
CA PHE A 166 -3.26 -2.07 26.80
C PHE A 166 -2.09 -2.97 27.25
N ARG A 167 -2.08 -4.21 26.72
CA ARG A 167 -1.15 -5.31 27.08
C ARG A 167 -1.19 -5.77 28.54
N GLN A 168 -2.28 -5.49 29.25
CA GLN A 168 -2.52 -5.97 30.61
C GLN A 168 -3.91 -6.59 30.72
N GLU A 169 -3.99 -7.87 30.33
CA GLU A 169 -5.26 -8.58 30.16
C GLU A 169 -5.64 -9.43 31.37
N ILE A 170 -4.67 -9.77 32.21
CA ILE A 170 -4.91 -10.50 33.47
C ILE A 170 -5.84 -9.66 34.34
N GLY A 171 -6.98 -10.25 34.71
CA GLY A 171 -8.05 -9.55 35.45
C GLY A 171 -9.23 -9.10 34.57
N GLY A 172 -9.21 -9.35 33.26
CA GLY A 172 -10.36 -9.21 32.36
C GLY A 172 -10.74 -7.79 31.98
N LYS A 173 -9.89 -6.81 32.30
CA LYS A 173 -10.11 -5.38 32.02
C LYS A 173 -9.21 -4.82 30.91
N GLY A 174 -8.49 -5.70 30.21
CA GLY A 174 -7.60 -5.35 29.11
C GLY A 174 -8.31 -5.20 27.78
N LEU A 175 -7.53 -5.29 26.70
CA LEU A 175 -8.03 -5.27 25.34
C LEU A 175 -8.20 -6.71 24.82
N PRO A 176 -9.23 -6.96 24.00
CA PRO A 176 -9.50 -8.28 23.43
C PRO A 176 -8.54 -8.66 22.31
#